data_AF-A0A7C0UR42-F1
#
_entry.id   AF-A0A7C0UR42-F1
#
_cell.length_a   1.000
_cell.length_b   1.000
_cell.length_c   1.000
_cell.angle_alpha   90.00
_cell.angle_beta   90.00
_cell.angle_gamma   90.00
#
_symmetry.space_group_name_H-M   'P 1'
#
loop_
_entity.id
_entity.type
_entity.pdbx_description
1 polymer ?
#
loop_
_entity_poly.entity_id
_entity_poly.type
_entity_poly.pdbx_seq_one_letter_code
_entity_poly.pdbx_strand_id
1 'polypeptide(L)'
;MNAFDGTLTMLGVIIGAYLAKIKSPLSIISAGLAGSMAMGISGIAGAYMTERAERLRRLKELERAMLKNLRKSVHYRSQRFATLVVALIDGLSPMIASICVLFPFFLVHFSIIPFSIAIYLSIAMALLIMTLLGIYLAKISKESKLKYGLQMIGIGILTALACILISMALGGGIT
;
A
#
# COMPACT_ATOMS: atom_id res chain seq x y z
N MET A 1 -0.87 -0.64 -8.20
CA MET A 1 -2.10 -0.78 -7.41
C MET A 1 -1.80 -0.74 -5.91
N ASN A 2 -0.54 -0.52 -5.52
CA ASN A 2 -0.07 -0.81 -4.18
C ASN A 2 -0.10 0.39 -3.21
N ALA A 3 -0.24 1.62 -3.70
CA ALA A 3 -0.54 2.77 -2.82
C ALA A 3 -1.81 2.53 -1.98
N PHE A 4 -2.76 1.77 -2.53
CA PHE A 4 -3.97 1.35 -1.82
C PHE A 4 -3.62 0.55 -0.56
N ASP A 5 -2.81 -0.50 -0.73
CA ASP A 5 -2.35 -1.36 0.35
C ASP A 5 -1.57 -0.56 1.39
N GLY A 6 -0.68 0.33 0.95
CA GLY A 6 0.02 1.32 1.79
C GLY A 6 -0.91 2.11 2.71
N THR A 7 -1.98 2.63 2.12
CA THR A 7 -2.94 3.47 2.82
C THR A 7 -3.79 2.67 3.80
N LEU A 8 -4.26 1.50 3.37
CA LEU A 8 -5.18 0.65 4.11
C LEU A 8 -4.49 -0.06 5.27
N THR A 9 -3.26 -0.55 5.08
CA THR A 9 -2.42 -1.08 6.17
C THR A 9 -2.16 0.00 7.22
N MET A 10 -1.83 1.23 6.80
CA MET A 10 -1.56 2.29 7.76
C MET A 10 -2.79 2.75 8.53
N LEU A 11 -3.94 2.81 7.86
CA LEU A 11 -5.24 3.05 8.51
C LEU A 11 -5.49 1.99 9.60
N GLY A 12 -5.24 0.71 9.30
CA GLY A 12 -5.34 -0.38 10.27
C GLY A 12 -4.40 -0.21 11.48
N VAL A 13 -3.15 0.16 11.25
CA VAL A 13 -2.16 0.43 12.33
C VAL A 13 -2.65 1.56 13.23
N ILE A 14 -3.13 2.67 12.65
CA ILE A 14 -3.58 3.84 13.41
C ILE A 14 -4.84 3.52 14.21
N ILE A 15 -5.82 2.86 13.60
CA ILE A 15 -7.06 2.45 14.29
C ILE A 15 -6.73 1.44 15.41
N GLY A 16 -5.88 0.45 15.13
CA GLY A 16 -5.45 -0.54 16.12
C GLY A 16 -4.73 0.11 17.31
N ALA A 17 -3.81 1.05 17.04
CA ALA A 17 -3.13 1.78 18.10
C ALA A 17 -4.08 2.63 18.95
N TYR A 18 -5.07 3.26 18.31
CA TYR A 18 -6.11 4.03 19.01
C TYR A 18 -6.95 3.16 19.94
N LEU A 19 -7.43 2.01 19.46
CA LEU A 19 -8.23 1.07 20.26
C LEU A 19 -7.43 0.41 21.38
N ALA A 20 -6.15 0.16 21.15
CA ALA A 20 -5.22 -0.33 22.17
C ALA A 20 -4.80 0.75 23.19
N LYS A 21 -5.35 1.97 23.09
CA LYS A 21 -5.06 3.12 23.96
C LYS A 21 -3.56 3.47 24.01
N ILE A 22 -2.84 3.20 22.92
CA ILE A 22 -1.42 3.53 22.78
C ILE A 22 -1.31 5.03 22.47
N LYS A 23 -0.94 5.84 23.47
CA LYS A 23 -0.81 7.30 23.33
C LYS A 23 0.60 7.77 22.95
N SER A 24 1.56 6.86 22.84
CA SER A 24 2.94 7.18 22.46
C SER A 24 3.05 7.37 20.93
N PRO A 25 3.30 8.58 20.41
CA PRO A 25 3.42 8.82 18.96
C PRO A 25 4.59 8.04 18.36
N LEU A 26 5.68 7.89 19.11
CA LEU A 26 6.88 7.18 18.68
C LEU A 26 6.58 5.73 18.31
N SER A 27 5.76 5.03 19.11
CA SER A 27 5.38 3.63 18.84
C SER A 27 4.56 3.49 17.56
N ILE A 28 3.69 4.45 17.26
CA ILE A 28 2.89 4.46 16.03
C ILE A 28 3.79 4.74 14.82
N ILE A 29 4.68 5.73 14.93
CA ILE A 29 5.64 6.06 13.88
C ILE A 29 6.58 4.88 13.62
N SER A 30 7.14 4.26 14.66
CA SER A 30 8.08 3.15 14.51
C SER A 30 7.40 1.92 13.93
N ALA A 31 6.22 1.54 14.42
CA ALA A 31 5.46 0.41 13.90
C ALA A 31 5.02 0.66 12.45
N GLY A 32 4.54 1.86 12.16
CA GLY A 32 4.12 2.25 10.82
C GLY A 32 5.28 2.31 9.83
N LEU A 33 6.41 2.93 10.19
CA LEU A 33 7.60 2.97 9.33
C LEU A 33 8.16 1.57 9.08
N ALA A 34 8.32 0.75 10.13
CA ALA A 34 8.79 -0.62 10.00
C ALA A 34 7.85 -1.45 9.11
N GLY A 35 6.53 -1.33 9.31
CA GLY A 35 5.53 -1.98 8.47
C GLY A 35 5.59 -1.51 7.01
N SER A 36 5.75 -0.20 6.78
CA SER A 36 5.84 0.37 5.43
C SER A 36 7.12 -0.07 4.70
N MET A 37 8.25 -0.14 5.41
CA MET A 37 9.50 -0.66 4.85
C MET A 37 9.40 -2.15 4.52
N ALA A 38 8.85 -2.94 5.43
CA ALA A 38 8.64 -4.37 5.20
C ALA A 38 7.74 -4.60 3.99
N MET A 39 6.64 -3.86 3.87
CA MET A 39 5.73 -3.93 2.73
C MET A 39 6.39 -3.44 1.44
N GLY A 40 7.21 -2.39 1.49
CA GLY A 40 7.96 -1.91 0.33
C GLY A 40 8.98 -2.92 -0.18
N ILE A 41 9.80 -3.50 0.71
CA ILE A 41 10.76 -4.54 0.36
C ILE A 41 10.05 -5.78 -0.18
N SER A 42 8.96 -6.19 0.47
CA SER A 42 8.12 -7.32 0.04
C SER A 42 7.50 -7.07 -1.32
N GLY A 43 7.02 -5.86 -1.60
CA GLY A 43 6.46 -5.46 -2.89
C GLY A 43 7.50 -5.52 -4.00
N ILE A 44 8.68 -4.94 -3.80
CA ILE A 44 9.77 -5.00 -4.79
C ILE A 44 10.17 -6.45 -5.05
N ALA A 45 10.45 -7.22 -4.01
CA ALA A 45 10.91 -8.60 -4.16
C ALA A 45 9.83 -9.47 -4.81
N GLY A 46 8.59 -9.38 -4.33
CA GLY A 46 7.45 -10.15 -4.83
C GLY A 46 7.13 -9.86 -6.30
N ALA A 47 7.01 -8.58 -6.67
CA ALA A 47 6.76 -8.19 -8.04
C ALA A 47 7.92 -8.58 -8.97
N TYR A 48 9.17 -8.36 -8.53
CA TYR A 48 10.34 -8.73 -9.34
C TYR A 48 10.39 -10.24 -9.60
N MET A 49 10.22 -11.07 -8.56
CA MET A 49 10.28 -12.53 -8.69
C MET A 49 9.15 -13.05 -9.59
N THR A 50 7.92 -12.58 -9.39
CA THR A 50 6.74 -13.01 -10.16
C THR A 50 6.85 -12.60 -11.62
N GLU A 51 7.10 -11.32 -11.89
CA GLU A 51 7.18 -10.78 -13.25
C GLU A 51 8.37 -11.39 -14.01
N ARG A 52 9.50 -11.62 -13.33
CA ARG A 52 10.66 -12.30 -13.93
C ARG A 52 10.35 -13.76 -14.27
N ALA A 53 9.65 -14.48 -13.39
CA ALA A 53 9.25 -15.86 -13.63
C ALA A 53 8.30 -15.96 -14.84
N GLU A 54 7.29 -15.09 -14.92
CA GLU A 54 6.39 -15.02 -16.07
C GLU A 54 7.12 -14.71 -17.38
N ARG A 55 8.01 -13.71 -17.38
CA ARG A 55 8.76 -13.34 -18.59
C ARG A 55 9.73 -14.41 -19.03
N LEU A 56 10.39 -15.10 -18.10
CA LEU A 56 11.25 -16.25 -18.42
C LEU A 56 10.45 -17.41 -19.00
N ARG A 57 9.25 -17.68 -18.47
CA ARG A 57 8.34 -18.69 -19.02
C ARG A 57 7.91 -18.34 -20.44
N ARG A 58 7.40 -17.11 -20.66
CA ARG A 58 7.02 -16.61 -22.00
C ARG A 58 8.18 -16.70 -23.00
N LEU A 59 9.40 -16.37 -22.59
CA LEU A 59 10.59 -16.49 -23.44
C LEU A 59 10.85 -17.96 -23.84
N LYS A 60 10.80 -18.90 -22.89
CA LYS A 60 11.01 -20.33 -23.18
C LYS A 60 9.94 -20.90 -24.12
N GLU A 61 8.69 -20.47 -23.96
CA GLU A 61 7.58 -20.86 -24.85
C GLU A 61 7.83 -20.36 -26.28
N LEU A 62 8.30 -19.11 -26.44
CA LEU A 62 8.70 -18.54 -27.73
C LEU A 62 9.90 -19.25 -28.36
N GLU A 63 10.95 -19.55 -27.57
CA GLU A 63 12.13 -20.27 -28.05
C GLU A 63 11.79 -21.65 -28.60
N ARG A 64 10.86 -22.36 -27.94
CA ARG A 64 10.35 -23.66 -28.39
C ARG A 64 9.57 -23.55 -29.70
N ALA A 65 8.66 -22.57 -29.79
CA ALA A 65 7.87 -22.36 -31.00
C ALA A 65 8.72 -21.96 -32.22
N MET A 66 9.82 -21.23 -31.99
CA MET A 66 10.73 -20.78 -33.06
C MET A 66 11.90 -21.74 -33.32
N LEU A 67 12.07 -22.81 -32.53
CA LEU A 67 13.24 -23.70 -32.56
C LEU A 67 14.58 -22.92 -32.54
N LYS A 68 14.60 -21.74 -31.90
CA LYS A 68 15.74 -20.83 -31.90
C LYS A 68 15.91 -20.19 -30.53
N ASN A 69 17.17 -20.11 -30.08
CA ASN A 69 17.52 -19.49 -28.81
C ASN A 69 17.45 -17.95 -28.91
N LEU A 70 16.66 -17.33 -28.04
CA LEU A 70 16.35 -15.90 -28.02
C LEU A 70 17.03 -15.17 -26.85
N ARG A 71 17.81 -15.87 -26.01
CA ARG A 71 18.49 -15.31 -24.81
C ARG A 71 19.42 -14.12 -25.07
N LYS A 72 19.89 -13.91 -26.30
CA LYS A 72 20.76 -12.78 -26.69
C LYS A 72 20.04 -11.65 -27.45
N SER A 73 18.72 -11.74 -27.59
CA SER A 73 17.93 -10.72 -28.30
C SER A 73 17.82 -9.42 -27.50
N VAL A 74 17.71 -8.29 -28.20
CA VAL A 74 17.42 -6.98 -27.58
C VAL A 74 16.12 -7.03 -26.77
N HIS A 75 15.17 -7.88 -27.19
CA HIS A 75 13.92 -8.13 -26.51
C HIS A 75 14.13 -8.61 -25.06
N TYR A 76 15.11 -9.48 -24.79
CA TYR A 76 15.41 -9.94 -23.43
C TYR A 76 15.86 -8.81 -22.49
N ARG A 77 16.64 -7.85 -23.01
CA ARG A 77 17.20 -6.76 -22.19
C ARG A 77 16.12 -5.73 -21.81
N SER A 78 15.23 -5.40 -22.75
CA SER A 78 14.09 -4.50 -22.49
C SER A 78 13.10 -5.08 -21.48
N GLN A 79 12.90 -6.41 -21.54
CA GLN A 79 12.02 -7.11 -20.61
C GLN A 79 12.54 -7.05 -19.16
N ARG A 80 13.85 -7.19 -18.95
CA ARG A 80 14.48 -7.08 -17.61
C ARG A 80 14.36 -5.69 -17.01
N PHE A 81 14.52 -4.64 -17.83
CA PHE A 81 14.37 -3.26 -17.36
C PHE A 81 12.92 -2.97 -16.95
N ALA A 82 11.94 -3.36 -17.78
CA ALA A 82 10.53 -3.20 -17.45
C ALA A 82 10.16 -3.91 -16.14
N THR A 83 10.63 -5.15 -15.93
CA THR A 83 10.43 -5.87 -14.66
C THR A 83 11.00 -5.13 -13.46
N LEU A 84 12.20 -4.53 -13.59
CA LEU A 84 12.81 -3.77 -12.51
C LEU A 84 11.99 -2.51 -12.18
N VAL A 85 11.57 -1.76 -13.19
CA VAL A 85 10.78 -0.53 -13.00
C VAL A 85 9.43 -0.83 -12.38
N VAL A 86 8.73 -1.86 -12.86
CA VAL A 86 7.45 -2.29 -12.30
C VAL A 86 7.64 -2.67 -10.83
N ALA A 87 8.64 -3.49 -10.51
CA ALA A 87 8.91 -3.89 -9.13
C ALA A 87 9.23 -2.71 -8.20
N LEU A 88 10.03 -1.74 -8.67
CA LEU A 88 10.33 -0.54 -7.89
C LEU A 88 9.08 0.29 -7.61
N ILE A 89 8.23 0.51 -8.62
CA ILE A 89 6.96 1.23 -8.45
C ILE A 89 6.07 0.47 -7.47
N ASP A 90 6.04 -0.86 -7.56
CA ASP A 90 5.21 -1.74 -6.75
C ASP A 90 5.52 -1.63 -5.25
N GLY A 91 6.79 -1.53 -4.87
CA GLY A 91 7.15 -1.37 -3.46
C GLY A 91 7.29 0.07 -2.97
N LEU A 92 7.69 1.02 -3.82
CA LEU A 92 7.80 2.44 -3.40
C LEU A 92 6.42 3.09 -3.23
N SER A 93 5.46 2.73 -4.09
CA SER A 93 4.08 3.25 -4.04
C SER A 93 3.39 3.05 -2.67
N PRO A 94 3.34 1.85 -2.07
CA PRO A 94 2.76 1.65 -0.75
C PRO A 94 3.54 2.38 0.33
N MET A 95 4.87 2.33 0.28
CA MET A 95 5.72 2.96 1.29
C MET A 95 5.47 4.48 1.38
N ILE A 96 5.43 5.15 0.23
CA ILE A 96 5.14 6.59 0.18
C ILE A 96 3.73 6.88 0.68
N ALA A 97 2.73 6.11 0.26
CA ALA A 97 1.35 6.29 0.70
C ALA A 97 1.22 6.12 2.23
N SER A 98 1.84 5.08 2.80
CA SER A 98 1.90 4.84 4.25
C SER A 98 2.56 5.99 5.00
N ILE A 99 3.68 6.53 4.50
CA ILE A 99 4.38 7.66 5.12
C ILE A 99 3.52 8.93 5.08
N CYS A 100 2.82 9.20 3.98
CA CYS A 100 1.89 10.32 3.88
C CYS A 100 0.76 10.23 4.92
N VAL A 101 0.22 9.02 5.14
CA VAL A 101 -0.81 8.79 6.18
C VAL A 101 -0.24 8.96 7.60
N LEU A 102 1.02 8.58 7.84
CA LEU A 102 1.70 8.75 9.13
C LEU A 102 2.11 10.20 9.42
N PHE A 103 2.17 11.06 8.41
CA PHE A 103 2.72 12.41 8.52
C PHE A 103 2.20 13.22 9.73
N PRO A 104 0.89 13.18 10.08
CA PRO A 104 0.38 13.86 11.26
C PRO A 104 1.02 13.42 12.58
N PHE A 105 1.44 12.17 12.72
CA PHE A 105 2.07 11.69 13.95
C PHE A 105 3.50 12.25 14.13
N PHE A 106 4.21 12.57 13.05
CA PHE A 106 5.48 13.30 13.15
C PHE A 106 5.27 14.70 13.74
N LEU A 107 4.19 15.38 13.37
CA LEU A 107 3.83 16.70 13.94
C LEU A 107 3.52 16.60 15.44
N VAL A 108 2.93 15.50 15.91
CA VAL A 108 2.73 15.24 17.36
C VAL A 108 4.07 15.04 18.06
N HIS A 109 5.00 14.32 17.44
CA HIS A 109 6.33 14.09 18.02
C HIS A 109 7.09 15.41 18.26
N PHE A 110 6.94 16.39 17.37
CA PHE A 110 7.49 17.75 17.53
C PHE A 110 6.62 18.67 18.40
N SER A 111 5.57 18.16 19.05
CA SER A 111 4.64 18.93 19.88
C SER A 111 3.94 20.09 19.16
N ILE A 112 3.76 19.99 17.84
CA ILE A 112 3.08 21.00 17.01
C ILE A 112 1.56 20.83 17.09
N ILE A 113 1.08 19.58 17.14
CA ILE A 113 -0.35 19.25 17.21
C ILE A 113 -0.63 18.21 18.31
N PRO A 114 -1.83 18.23 18.94
CA PRO A 114 -2.22 17.22 19.91
C PRO A 114 -2.56 15.87 19.25
N PHE A 115 -2.38 14.79 20.01
CA PHE A 115 -2.58 13.41 19.57
C PHE A 115 -3.97 13.15 18.96
N SER A 116 -5.04 13.70 19.57
CA SER A 116 -6.42 13.53 19.09
C SER A 116 -6.59 14.09 17.67
N ILE A 117 -6.03 15.27 17.39
CA ILE A 117 -6.10 15.90 16.07
C ILE A 117 -5.33 15.09 15.03
N ALA A 118 -4.19 14.52 15.41
CA ALA A 118 -3.38 13.70 14.49
C ALA A 118 -4.10 12.44 14.02
N ILE A 119 -4.91 11.80 14.87
CA ILE A 119 -5.73 10.64 14.48
C ILE A 119 -6.73 11.06 13.40
N TYR A 120 -7.52 12.10 13.66
CA TYR A 120 -8.52 12.56 12.70
C TYR A 120 -7.87 13.00 11.38
N LEU A 121 -6.73 13.70 11.44
CA LEU A 121 -6.01 14.14 10.25
C LEU A 121 -5.44 12.95 9.46
N SER A 122 -4.94 11.92 10.13
CA SER A 122 -4.40 10.72 9.46
C SER A 122 -5.49 9.90 8.80
N ILE A 123 -6.65 9.74 9.47
CA ILE A 123 -7.83 9.08 8.89
C ILE A 123 -8.33 9.88 7.67
N ALA A 124 -8.43 11.20 7.80
CA ALA A 124 -8.82 12.07 6.69
C ALA A 124 -7.82 11.95 5.51
N MET A 125 -6.52 11.91 5.79
CA MET A 125 -5.47 11.72 4.77
C MET A 125 -5.62 10.37 4.07
N ALA A 126 -5.87 9.30 4.83
CA ALA A 126 -6.08 7.96 4.28
C ALA A 126 -7.31 7.92 3.36
N LEU A 127 -8.45 8.43 3.82
CA LEU A 127 -9.67 8.50 3.02
C LEU A 127 -9.48 9.35 1.76
N LEU A 128 -8.77 10.47 1.86
CA LEU A 128 -8.46 11.33 0.73
C LEU A 128 -7.59 10.59 -0.30
N ILE A 129 -6.52 9.92 0.14
CA ILE A 129 -5.65 9.14 -0.75
C ILE A 129 -6.45 8.00 -1.42
N MET A 130 -7.25 7.25 -0.67
CA MET A 130 -8.11 6.19 -1.21
C MET A 130 -9.12 6.73 -2.23
N THR A 131 -9.74 7.88 -1.94
CA THR A 131 -10.69 8.52 -2.86
C THR A 131 -10.00 8.95 -4.15
N LEU A 132 -8.85 9.62 -4.05
CA LEU A 132 -8.06 10.03 -5.21
C LEU A 132 -7.63 8.83 -6.06
N LEU A 133 -7.19 7.75 -5.41
CA LEU A 133 -6.79 6.53 -6.08
C LEU A 133 -7.98 5.84 -6.77
N GLY A 134 -9.15 5.84 -6.15
CA GLY A 134 -10.39 5.34 -6.75
C GLY A 134 -10.81 6.16 -7.98
N ILE A 135 -10.75 7.50 -7.90
CA ILE A 135 -11.03 8.39 -9.04
C ILE A 135 -10.03 8.15 -10.18
N TYR A 136 -8.75 7.96 -9.84
CA TYR A 136 -7.71 7.66 -10.81
C TYR A 136 -7.96 6.32 -11.53
N LEU A 137 -8.33 5.27 -10.78
CA LEU A 137 -8.69 3.98 -11.37
C LEU A 137 -9.91 4.08 -12.28
N ALA A 138 -10.96 4.79 -11.87
CA ALA A 138 -12.12 5.02 -12.73
C ALA A 138 -11.75 5.71 -14.05
N LYS A 139 -10.82 6.68 -14.02
CA LYS A 139 -10.35 7.35 -15.23
C LYS A 139 -9.65 6.37 -16.18
N ILE A 140 -8.84 5.44 -15.65
CA ILE A 140 -8.16 4.42 -16.46
C ILE A 140 -9.16 3.39 -17.00
N SER A 141 -10.09 2.94 -16.17
CA SER A 141 -11.09 1.95 -16.53
C SER A 141 -12.24 2.50 -17.41
N LYS A 142 -12.25 3.80 -17.70
CA LYS A 142 -13.35 4.51 -18.40
C LYS A 142 -14.72 4.33 -17.72
N GLU A 143 -14.69 4.22 -16.39
CA GLU A 143 -15.85 3.97 -15.55
C GLU A 143 -16.24 5.22 -14.74
N SER A 144 -17.38 5.16 -14.05
CA SER A 144 -17.84 6.27 -13.22
C SER A 144 -16.90 6.54 -12.04
N LYS A 145 -16.34 7.76 -11.98
CA LYS A 145 -15.41 8.25 -10.93
C LYS A 145 -15.98 8.08 -9.52
N LEU A 146 -17.27 8.38 -9.37
CA LEU A 146 -17.97 8.36 -8.09
C LEU A 146 -18.12 6.94 -7.55
N LYS A 147 -18.41 5.96 -8.42
CA LYS A 147 -18.58 4.55 -8.04
C LYS A 147 -17.28 3.95 -7.51
N TYR A 148 -16.16 4.15 -8.22
CA TYR A 148 -14.86 3.63 -7.77
C TYR A 148 -14.32 4.34 -6.52
N GLY A 149 -14.52 5.66 -6.40
CA GLY A 149 -14.18 6.38 -5.18
C GLY A 149 -14.93 5.81 -3.97
N LEU A 150 -16.24 5.63 -4.10
CA LEU A 150 -17.08 5.07 -3.03
C LEU A 150 -16.75 3.61 -2.73
N GLN A 151 -16.42 2.81 -3.74
CA GLN A 151 -15.99 1.42 -3.57
C GLN A 151 -14.68 1.33 -2.77
N MET A 152 -13.70 2.18 -3.08
CA MET A 152 -12.43 2.23 -2.33
C MET A 152 -12.65 2.64 -0.87
N ILE A 153 -13.48 3.66 -0.62
CA ILE A 153 -13.86 4.05 0.74
C ILE A 153 -14.56 2.89 1.46
N GLY A 154 -15.48 2.20 0.77
CA GLY A 154 -16.19 1.04 1.31
C GLY A 154 -15.26 -0.08 1.75
N ILE A 155 -14.20 -0.37 0.98
CA ILE A 155 -13.16 -1.34 1.38
C ILE A 155 -12.40 -0.83 2.62
N GLY A 156 -12.06 0.46 2.68
CA GLY A 156 -11.40 1.05 3.85
C GLY A 156 -12.25 0.96 5.13
N ILE A 157 -13.55 1.23 5.02
CA ILE A 157 -14.51 1.07 6.13
C ILE A 157 -14.59 -0.40 6.55
N LEU A 158 -14.68 -1.33 5.58
CA LEU A 158 -14.72 -2.76 5.87
C LEU A 158 -13.47 -3.21 6.62
N THR A 159 -12.28 -2.75 6.21
CA THR A 159 -11.03 -3.07 6.94
C THR A 159 -11.01 -2.45 8.32
N ALA A 160 -11.43 -1.19 8.47
CA ALA A 160 -11.53 -0.56 9.78
C ALA A 160 -12.44 -1.36 10.73
N LEU A 161 -13.61 -1.81 10.25
CA LEU A 161 -14.52 -2.67 11.00
C LEU A 161 -13.87 -3.99 11.39
N ALA A 162 -13.17 -4.65 10.46
CA ALA A 162 -12.44 -5.88 10.75
C ALA A 162 -11.36 -5.68 11.82
N CYS A 163 -10.58 -4.58 11.74
CA CYS A 163 -9.59 -4.24 12.76
C CYS A 163 -10.22 -3.97 14.13
N ILE A 164 -11.37 -3.29 14.17
CA ILE A 164 -12.12 -3.05 15.41
C ILE A 164 -12.55 -4.38 16.04
N LEU A 165 -13.13 -5.29 15.24
CA LEU A 165 -13.57 -6.61 15.72
C LEU A 165 -12.40 -7.43 16.29
N ILE A 166 -11.27 -7.45 15.61
CA ILE A 166 -10.06 -8.15 16.08
C ILE A 166 -9.57 -7.52 17.39
N SER A 167 -9.52 -6.19 17.46
CA SER A 167 -9.07 -5.49 18.67
C SER A 167 -10.00 -5.76 19.85
N MET A 168 -11.32 -5.81 19.65
CA MET A 168 -12.28 -6.16 20.69
C MET A 168 -12.11 -7.61 21.16
N ALA A 169 -11.93 -8.55 20.23
CA ALA A 169 -11.71 -9.96 20.56
C ALA A 169 -10.45 -10.18 21.43
N LEU A 170 -9.45 -9.31 21.28
CA LEU A 170 -8.21 -9.32 22.06
C LEU A 170 -8.31 -8.51 23.37
N GLY A 171 -9.49 -7.99 23.73
CA GLY A 171 -9.73 -7.24 24.98
C GLY A 171 -9.54 -5.72 24.88
N GLY A 172 -9.41 -5.16 23.67
CA GLY A 172 -9.43 -3.72 23.43
C GLY A 172 -10.83 -3.14 23.66
N GLY A 173 -10.93 -2.03 24.39
CA GLY A 173 -12.21 -1.40 24.73
C GLY A 173 -12.40 -0.05 24.03
N ILE A 174 -13.59 0.15 23.46
CA ILE A 174 -14.08 1.48 23.07
C ILE A 174 -14.68 2.14 24.32
N THR A 175 -13.83 2.65 25.21
CA THR A 175 -14.27 3.47 26.36
C THR A 175 -13.36 4.65 26.55
#